data_AF-A0A7D5RSU7-F1
#
_entry.id   AF-A0A7D5RSU7-F1
#
_cell.length_a   1.000
_cell.length_b   1.000
_cell.length_c   1.000
_cell.angle_alpha   90.00
_cell.angle_beta   90.00
_cell.angle_gamma   90.00
#
_symmetry.space_group_name_H-M   'P 1'
#
loop_
_entity.id
_entity.type
_entity.pdbx_description
1 polymer ?
#
loop_
_entity_poly.entity_id
_entity_poly.type
_entity_poly.pdbx_seq_one_letter_code
_entity_poly.pdbx_strand_id
1 'polypeptide(L)' 'MQSKIWFIYLEGQKEGPFTLLELKRHPRMTPDTLVWKEGFKTWIPARKVPELQSLLRMTIFRLKS' A
#
# COMPACT_ATOMS: atom_id res chain seq x y z
N MET A 1 3.52 -4.00 16.78
CA MET A 1 3.48 -2.56 16.43
C MET A 1 3.92 -2.44 14.98
N GLN A 2 3.09 -1.87 14.09
CA GLN A 2 3.48 -1.68 12.69
C GLN A 2 4.21 -0.33 12.59
N SER A 3 5.48 -0.35 12.18
CA SER A 3 6.25 0.87 11.97
C SER A 3 5.73 1.64 10.76
N LYS A 4 5.54 2.95 10.92
CA LYS A 4 5.19 3.87 9.83
C LYS A 4 6.45 4.12 9.00
N ILE A 5 6.71 3.22 8.05
CA ILE A 5 7.89 3.28 7.17
C ILE A 5 7.53 3.36 5.69
N TRP A 6 6.24 3.41 5.37
CA TRP A 6 5.77 3.36 3.99
C TRP A 6 5.42 4.75 3.46
N PHE A 7 5.76 5.01 2.22
CA PHE A 7 5.51 6.25 1.50
C PHE A 7 4.85 5.92 0.17
N ILE A 8 3.97 6.79 -0.30
CA ILE A 8 3.30 6.66 -1.60
C ILE A 8 3.50 7.91 -2.42
N TYR A 9 3.44 7.75 -3.73
CA TYR A 9 3.51 8.84 -4.68
C TYR A 9 2.16 8.97 -5.40
N LEU A 10 1.41 10.00 -5.03
CA LEU A 10 0.08 10.32 -5.55
C LEU A 10 0.10 11.69 -6.21
N GLU A 11 -0.35 11.78 -7.45
CA GLU A 11 -0.57 13.07 -8.15
C GLU A 11 0.63 14.03 -8.12
N GLY A 12 1.85 13.48 -8.19
CA GLY A 12 3.09 14.28 -8.16
C GLY A 12 3.62 14.60 -6.77
N GLN A 13 2.89 14.22 -5.71
CA GLN A 13 3.28 14.42 -4.32
C GLN A 13 3.59 13.09 -3.63
N LYS A 14 4.59 13.13 -2.74
CA LYS A 14 4.87 12.00 -1.85
C LYS A 14 4.07 12.17 -0.56
N GLU A 15 3.26 11.19 -0.21
CA GLU A 15 2.56 11.14 1.07
C GLU A 15 3.16 10.05 1.96
N GLY A 16 3.36 10.35 3.24
CA GLY A 16 3.86 9.39 4.23
C GLY A 16 4.40 10.07 5.49
N PRO A 17 4.94 9.28 6.44
CA PRO A 17 4.96 7.82 6.44
C PRO A 17 3.64 7.20 6.95
N PHE A 18 3.17 6.19 6.23
CA PHE A 18 2.01 5.38 6.56
C PHE A 18 2.41 4.01 7.09
N THR A 19 1.46 3.36 7.75
CA THR A 19 1.55 1.92 8.03
C THR A 19 1.09 1.10 6.83
N LEU A 20 1.55 -0.14 6.76
CA LEU A 20 1.09 -1.12 5.78
C LEU A 20 -0.45 -1.24 5.76
N LEU A 21 -1.09 -1.19 6.93
CA LEU A 21 -2.55 -1.25 7.05
C LEU A 21 -3.24 0.02 6.53
N GLU A 22 -2.70 1.20 6.83
CA GLU A 22 -3.25 2.47 6.33
C GLU A 22 -3.14 2.57 4.82
N LEU A 23 -2.00 2.17 4.24
CA LEU A 23 -1.85 2.08 2.79
C LEU A 23 -2.87 1.14 2.15
N LYS A 24 -3.14 0.00 2.78
CA LYS A 24 -4.14 -0.95 2.30
C LYS A 24 -5.56 -0.40 2.33
N ARG A 25 -5.87 0.46 3.30
CA ARG A 25 -7.19 1.09 3.44
C ARG A 25 -7.28 2.42 2.71
N HIS A 26 -6.19 2.89 2.09
CA HIS A 26 -6.15 4.21 1.48
C HIS A 26 -7.03 4.19 0.22
N PRO A 27 -8.10 5.01 0.15
CA PRO A 27 -9.06 4.96 -0.96
C PRO A 27 -8.46 5.40 -2.29
N ARG A 28 -7.34 6.15 -2.25
CA ARG A 28 -6.57 6.58 -3.43
C ARG A 28 -5.49 5.58 -3.87
N MET A 29 -5.36 4.44 -3.19
CA MET A 29 -4.35 3.44 -3.50
C MET A 29 -4.73 2.69 -4.79
N THR A 30 -4.05 3.00 -5.89
CA THR A 30 -4.23 2.25 -7.15
C THR A 30 -3.12 1.22 -7.33
N PRO A 31 -3.35 0.12 -8.07
CA PRO A 31 -2.31 -0.84 -8.41
C PRO A 31 -1.10 -0.21 -9.12
N ASP A 32 -1.29 0.91 -9.81
CA ASP A 32 -0.24 1.66 -10.51
C ASP A 32 0.42 2.76 -9.65
N THR A 33 -0.11 3.02 -8.44
CA THR A 33 0.51 3.95 -7.48
C THR A 33 1.87 3.44 -7.05
N LEU A 34 2.89 4.29 -7.13
CA LEU A 34 4.24 3.98 -6.68
C LEU A 34 4.31 4.05 -5.15
N VAL A 35 4.80 2.99 -4.54
CA VAL A 35 5.00 2.88 -3.09
C VAL A 35 6.46 2.61 -2.79
N TRP A 36 6.97 3.23 -1.75
CA TRP A 36 8.32 3.03 -1.24
C TRP A 36 8.25 2.76 0.25
N LYS A 37 9.21 2.02 0.78
CA LYS A 37 9.34 1.85 2.22
C LYS A 37 10.79 1.90 2.63
N GLU A 38 11.04 2.22 3.88
CA GLU A 38 12.38 2.13 4.45
C GLU A 38 12.93 0.71 4.27
N GLY A 39 14.03 0.58 3.52
CA GLY A 39 14.60 -0.71 3.10
C GLY A 39 14.36 -1.09 1.63
N PHE A 40 13.52 -0.37 0.90
CA PHE A 40 13.40 -0.54 -0.57
C PHE A 40 14.46 0.29 -1.30
N LYS A 41 15.09 -0.30 -2.32
CA LYS A 41 16.06 0.42 -3.17
C LYS A 41 15.39 1.42 -4.11
N THR A 42 14.15 1.16 -4.51
CA THR A 42 13.41 1.98 -5.49
C THR A 42 11.92 2.00 -5.18
N TRP A 43 11.19 2.95 -5.79
CA TRP A 43 9.73 2.98 -5.76
C TRP A 43 9.18 1.79 -6.54
N ILE A 44 8.27 1.03 -5.92
CA ILE A 44 7.66 -0.17 -6.49
C ILE A 44 6.17 0.09 -6.62
N PRO A 45 5.53 -0.21 -7.76
CA PRO A 45 4.09 -0.04 -7.88
C PRO A 45 3.35 -0.96 -6.90
N ALA A 46 2.24 -0.47 -6.33
CA ALA A 46 1.46 -1.16 -5.30
C ALA A 46 1.05 -2.58 -5.74
N ARG A 47 0.76 -2.78 -7.03
CA ARG A 47 0.48 -4.09 -7.61
C ARG A 47 1.65 -5.07 -7.50
N LYS A 48 2.90 -4.61 -7.51
CA LYS A 48 4.07 -5.49 -7.38
C LYS A 48 4.36 -5.85 -5.92
N VAL A 49 3.64 -5.27 -4.97
CA VAL A 49 3.81 -5.59 -3.54
C VAL A 49 2.85 -6.73 -3.18
N PRO A 50 3.35 -7.97 -3.00
CA PRO A 50 2.49 -9.12 -2.67
C PRO A 50 1.75 -8.91 -1.34
N GLU A 51 2.34 -8.15 -0.40
CA GLU A 51 1.68 -7.76 0.85
C GLU A 51 0.38 -6.98 0.64
N LEU A 52 0.29 -6.19 -0.44
CA LEU A 52 -0.92 -5.45 -0.82
C LEU A 52 -1.87 -6.34 -1.61
N GLN A 53 -1.36 -7.07 -2.61
CA GLN A 53 -2.17 -8.00 -3.43
C GLN A 53 -2.92 -9.02 -2.58
N SER A 54 -2.23 -9.65 -1.62
CA SER A 54 -2.80 -10.73 -0.80
C SER A 54 -3.96 -10.23 0.07
N LEU A 55 -4.00 -8.95 0.43
CA LEU A 55 -5.05 -8.40 1.29
C LEU A 55 -6.20 -7.74 0.53
N LEU A 56 -5.93 -7.21 -0.67
CA LEU A 56 -6.98 -6.85 -1.63
C LEU A 56 -7.83 -8.08 -1.97
N ARG A 57 -7.18 -9.24 -2.14
CA ARG A 57 -7.86 -10.52 -2.38
C ARG A 57 -8.68 -11.01 -1.18
N MET A 58 -8.28 -10.66 0.05
CA MET A 58 -8.87 -11.19 1.27
C MET A 58 -10.06 -10.36 1.80
N THR A 59 -10.13 -9.06 1.47
CA THR A 59 -11.25 -8.18 1.86
C THR A 59 -12.55 -8.49 1.12
N ILE A 60 -12.47 -8.94 -0.14
CA ILE A 60 -13.66 -9.27 -0.94
C ILE A 60 -14.37 -10.53 -0.41
N PHE A 61 -13.70 -11.38 0.39
CA PHE A 61 -14.26 -12.66 0.82
C PHE A 61 -14.95 -12.64 2.20
N ARG A 62 -14.99 -11.50 2.91
CA ARG A 62 -15.39 -11.49 4.34
C ARG A 62 -16.81 -10.96 4.65
N LEU A 63 -17.66 -10.78 3.66
CA LEU A 63 -19.08 -10.39 3.86
C LEU A 63 -20.02 -11.30 3.07
N LYS A 64 -20.06 -12.57 3.45
CA LYS A 64 -21.19 -13.47 3.16
C LYS A 64 -21.21 -14.56 4.23
N SER A 65 -21.79 -14.24 5.40
CA SER A 65 -22.55 -15.14 6.28
C SER A 65 -22.99 -14.36 7.52
#